data_AF-A0A8K0WVJ2-F1
#
_entry.id   AF-A0A8K0WVJ2-F1
#
_cell.length_a   1.000
_cell.length_b   1.000
_cell.length_c   1.000
_cell.angle_alpha   90.00
_cell.angle_beta   90.00
_cell.angle_gamma   90.00
#
_symmetry.space_group_name_H-M   'P 1'
#
loop_
_entity.id
_entity.type
_entity.pdbx_description
1 polymer ?
#
loop_
_entity_poly.entity_id
_entity_poly.type
_entity_poly.pdbx_seq_one_letter_code
_entity_poly.pdbx_strand_id
1 'polypeptide(L)'
;MAEALAMLHWKVRTNAADVEFALGAPRSQYTDADTLDQHAVWLLDFDCCRPISADESGLESIARAFWRNDPYFPQPGSSRTEDQELWDIFAAEYRRIGEEVVRAAPGDGEDVEELCQLVHGAITMIEETKGKWKNGGYF
;
A
#
# COMPACT_ATOMS: atom_id res chain seq x y z
N MET A 1 0.54 2.06 7.15
CA MET A 1 0.58 1.13 5.98
C MET A 1 0.21 1.84 4.69
N ALA A 2 -0.99 2.44 4.59
CA ALA A 2 -1.46 3.16 3.40
C ALA A 2 -0.44 4.17 2.85
N GLU A 3 0.07 5.05 3.71
CA GLU A 3 1.06 6.06 3.33
C GLU A 3 2.35 5.43 2.76
N ALA A 4 2.86 4.38 3.41
CA ALA A 4 4.09 3.72 3.01
C ALA A 4 3.95 3.04 1.63
N LEU A 5 2.83 2.35 1.40
CA LEU A 5 2.55 1.74 0.10
C LEU A 5 2.34 2.80 -0.99
N ALA A 6 1.61 3.88 -0.71
CA ALA A 6 1.46 4.99 -1.64
C ALA A 6 2.82 5.62 -2.00
N MET A 7 3.72 5.78 -1.03
CA MET A 7 5.09 6.21 -1.29
C MET A 7 5.87 5.21 -2.16
N LEU A 8 5.81 3.92 -1.86
CA LEU A 8 6.51 2.90 -2.66
C LEU A 8 6.01 2.89 -4.12
N HIS A 9 4.70 2.94 -4.31
CA HIS A 9 4.09 2.88 -5.63
C HIS A 9 4.32 4.16 -6.45
N TRP A 10 4.16 5.34 -5.84
CA TRP A 10 4.08 6.59 -6.60
C TRP A 10 5.35 7.46 -6.49
N LYS A 11 6.10 7.35 -5.39
CA LYS A 11 7.37 8.07 -5.22
C LYS A 11 8.56 7.22 -5.66
N VAL A 12 8.62 5.98 -5.18
CA VAL A 12 9.74 5.06 -5.46
C VAL A 12 9.51 4.29 -6.77
N ARG A 13 8.26 4.23 -7.26
CA ARG A 13 7.85 3.54 -8.48
C ARG A 13 8.15 2.04 -8.43
N THR A 14 7.77 1.38 -7.33
CA THR A 14 7.83 -0.08 -7.17
C THR A 14 6.47 -0.69 -6.86
N ASN A 15 6.30 -1.99 -7.03
CA ASN A 15 5.05 -2.70 -6.72
C ASN A 15 4.89 -3.10 -5.25
N ALA A 16 5.88 -2.79 -4.38
CA ALA A 16 5.88 -3.19 -2.98
C ALA A 16 5.69 -4.70 -2.73
N ALA A 17 6.20 -5.55 -3.63
CA ALA A 17 6.13 -6.99 -3.43
C ALA A 17 6.99 -7.44 -2.26
N ASP A 18 6.40 -8.30 -1.42
CA ASP A 18 6.98 -8.97 -0.24
C ASP A 18 7.41 -8.06 0.91
N VAL A 19 6.96 -6.80 0.92
CA VAL A 19 7.31 -5.88 2.01
C VAL A 19 6.59 -6.25 3.31
N GLU A 20 7.32 -6.28 4.42
CA GLU A 20 6.81 -6.66 5.73
C GLU A 20 6.72 -5.45 6.68
N PHE A 21 5.65 -5.39 7.49
CA PHE A 21 5.47 -4.36 8.51
C PHE A 21 5.66 -4.96 9.92
N ALA A 22 6.61 -4.41 10.67
CA ALA A 22 6.90 -4.83 12.05
C ALA A 22 6.59 -3.71 13.05
N LEU A 23 5.86 -4.05 14.11
CA LEU A 23 5.64 -3.15 15.24
C LEU A 23 6.80 -3.28 16.23
N GLY A 24 7.53 -2.19 16.43
CA GLY A 24 8.62 -2.07 17.37
C GLY A 24 8.18 -1.39 18.67
N ALA A 25 8.81 -1.78 19.77
CA ALA A 25 8.58 -1.18 21.08
C ALA A 25 8.84 0.34 21.06
N PRO A 26 8.22 1.10 21.98
CA PRO A 26 8.51 2.50 22.18
C PRO A 26 10.01 2.75 22.41
N ARG A 27 10.54 3.84 21.82
CA ARG A 27 11.92 4.27 22.08
C ARG A 27 12.11 4.92 23.45
N SER A 28 11.00 5.20 24.15
CA SER A 28 10.96 5.77 25.49
C SER A 28 10.95 4.67 26.55
N GLN A 29 11.66 4.89 27.67
CA GLN A 29 11.69 3.97 28.82
C GLN A 29 10.42 4.06 29.70
N TYR A 30 9.53 5.02 29.43
CA TYR A 30 8.29 5.21 30.16
C TYR A 30 7.14 4.59 29.36
N THR A 31 6.73 3.41 29.77
CA THR A 31 5.69 2.62 29.09
C THR A 31 4.34 2.90 29.75
N ASP A 32 3.55 3.82 29.19
CA ASP A 32 2.12 3.53 29.11
C ASP A 32 1.97 2.59 27.91
N ALA A 33 2.00 1.29 28.19
CA ALA A 33 1.96 0.23 27.18
C ALA A 33 0.58 0.11 26.48
N ASP A 34 -0.40 0.89 26.93
CA ASP A 34 -1.79 0.78 26.51
C ASP A 34 -2.09 1.53 25.19
N THR A 35 -1.16 2.34 24.68
CA THR A 35 -1.34 3.10 23.44
C THR A 35 -0.27 2.81 22.39
N LEU A 36 -0.71 2.70 21.13
CA LEU A 36 0.17 2.47 19.98
C LEU A 36 0.95 3.72 19.53
N ASP A 37 0.64 4.88 20.10
CA ASP A 37 1.18 6.19 19.73
C ASP A 37 2.70 6.33 19.91
N GLN A 38 3.29 5.62 20.87
CA GLN A 38 4.74 5.65 21.09
C GLN A 38 5.50 4.54 20.34
N HIS A 39 4.78 3.61 19.72
CA HIS A 39 5.38 2.48 19.02
C HIS A 39 5.98 2.91 17.68
N ALA A 40 7.03 2.22 17.25
CA ALA A 40 7.60 2.42 15.92
C ALA A 40 7.01 1.41 14.95
N VAL A 41 6.70 1.83 13.73
CA VAL A 41 6.41 0.91 12.63
C VAL A 41 7.64 0.86 11.72
N TRP A 42 8.17 -0.35 11.53
CA TRP A 42 9.25 -0.62 10.58
C TRP A 42 8.67 -1.26 9.33
N LEU A 43 9.21 -0.87 8.18
CA LEU A 43 8.96 -1.54 6.90
C LEU A 43 10.27 -2.21 6.49
N LEU A 44 10.20 -3.50 6.20
CA LEU A 44 11.34 -4.36 5.92
C LEU A 44 11.10 -5.14 4.61
N ASP A 45 12.12 -5.90 4.20
CA ASP A 45 12.11 -6.84 3.08
C ASP A 45 11.73 -6.25 1.71
N PHE A 46 12.65 -5.45 1.16
CA PHE A 46 12.46 -4.75 -0.13
C PHE A 46 13.07 -5.48 -1.33
N ASP A 47 13.67 -6.66 -1.15
CA ASP A 47 14.44 -7.36 -2.19
C ASP A 47 13.57 -7.93 -3.33
N CYS A 48 12.31 -8.23 -3.03
CA CYS A 48 11.30 -8.68 -3.98
C CYS A 48 10.59 -7.53 -4.71
N CYS A 49 10.76 -6.27 -4.30
CA CYS A 49 10.18 -5.12 -4.98
C CYS A 49 10.65 -5.06 -6.45
N ARG A 50 9.70 -4.74 -7.34
CA ARG A 50 9.96 -4.58 -8.78
C ARG A 50 9.50 -3.21 -9.25
N PRO A 51 10.23 -2.55 -10.18
CA PRO A 51 9.78 -1.30 -10.77
C PRO A 51 8.39 -1.44 -11.43
N ILE A 52 7.63 -0.36 -11.44
CA ILE A 52 6.35 -0.27 -12.14
C ILE A 52 6.36 0.92 -13.11
N SER A 53 5.60 0.79 -14.20
CA SER A 53 5.22 1.90 -15.06
C SER A 53 3.99 2.63 -14.52
N ALA A 54 3.82 3.89 -14.90
CA ALA A 54 2.62 4.67 -14.63
C ALA A 54 1.53 4.37 -15.67
N ASP A 55 1.06 3.12 -15.71
CA ASP A 55 0.02 2.65 -16.61
C ASP A 55 -0.75 1.46 -16.00
N GLU A 56 -1.67 0.88 -16.78
CA GLU A 56 -2.48 -0.27 -16.37
C GLU A 56 -1.64 -1.50 -15.96
N SER A 57 -0.49 -1.75 -16.60
CA SER A 57 0.39 -2.86 -16.22
C SER A 57 1.04 -2.64 -14.85
N GLY A 58 1.33 -1.38 -14.51
CA GLY A 58 1.73 -0.98 -13.17
C GLY A 58 0.64 -1.25 -12.14
N LEU A 59 -0.62 -0.93 -12.45
CA LEU A 59 -1.76 -1.22 -11.57
C LEU A 59 -1.93 -2.71 -11.32
N GLU A 60 -1.83 -3.54 -12.36
CA GLU A 60 -1.89 -4.99 -12.22
C GLU A 60 -0.74 -5.51 -11.34
N SER A 61 0.48 -4.99 -11.54
CA SER A 61 1.64 -5.36 -10.72
C SER A 61 1.45 -5.01 -9.25
N ILE A 62 0.92 -3.80 -8.95
CA ILE A 62 0.56 -3.38 -7.58
C ILE A 62 -0.46 -4.33 -6.98
N ALA A 63 -1.58 -4.58 -7.67
CA ALA A 63 -2.66 -5.41 -7.12
C ALA A 63 -2.21 -6.87 -6.91
N ARG A 64 -1.38 -7.39 -7.82
CA ARG A 64 -0.81 -8.74 -7.70
C ARG A 64 0.14 -8.85 -6.51
N ALA A 65 0.98 -7.85 -6.29
CA ALA A 65 1.84 -7.79 -5.11
C ALA A 65 1.02 -7.69 -3.83
N PHE A 66 0.04 -6.78 -3.78
CA PHE A 66 -0.86 -6.59 -2.65
C PHE A 66 -1.53 -7.89 -2.20
N TRP A 67 -2.05 -8.70 -3.13
CA TRP A 67 -2.72 -9.96 -2.81
C TRP A 67 -1.78 -11.13 -2.49
N ARG A 68 -0.50 -11.01 -2.80
CA ARG A 68 0.54 -12.01 -2.48
C ARG A 68 1.28 -11.70 -1.19
N ASN A 69 1.36 -10.43 -0.80
CA ASN A 69 1.85 -10.02 0.49
C ASN A 69 1.00 -10.63 1.61
N ASP A 70 1.53 -10.54 2.83
CA ASP A 70 0.93 -11.15 4.00
C ASP A 70 -0.57 -10.90 4.16
N PRO A 71 -1.31 -11.88 4.71
CA PRO A 71 -2.77 -11.82 4.85
C PRO A 71 -3.25 -10.69 5.78
N TYR A 72 -2.34 -10.02 6.49
CA TYR A 72 -2.60 -8.95 7.43
C TYR A 72 -2.82 -7.57 6.78
N PHE A 73 -2.65 -7.44 5.46
CA PHE A 73 -2.99 -6.21 4.75
C PHE A 73 -4.51 -5.95 4.85
N PRO A 74 -4.97 -4.69 4.97
CA PRO A 74 -6.39 -4.34 4.97
C PRO A 74 -7.09 -4.90 3.73
N GLN A 75 -8.14 -5.70 3.90
CA GLN A 75 -8.79 -6.37 2.76
C GLN A 75 -10.13 -5.71 2.43
N PRO A 76 -10.39 -5.35 1.15
CA PRO A 76 -11.70 -4.85 0.73
C PRO A 76 -12.79 -5.90 0.89
N GLY A 77 -14.04 -5.45 1.06
CA GLY A 77 -15.25 -6.26 0.93
C GLY A 77 -15.39 -7.35 2.00
N SER A 78 -14.91 -7.10 3.22
CA SER A 78 -15.21 -7.96 4.37
C SER A 78 -16.69 -7.85 4.72
N SER A 79 -17.28 -8.93 5.24
CA SER A 79 -18.63 -8.88 5.80
C SER A 79 -18.65 -8.28 7.21
N ARG A 80 -17.49 -8.14 7.86
CA ARG A 80 -17.35 -7.52 9.17
C ARG A 80 -17.22 -6.01 9.01
N THR A 81 -17.99 -5.28 9.81
CA THR A 81 -17.98 -3.82 9.81
C THR A 81 -16.60 -3.27 10.13
N GLU A 82 -15.89 -3.85 11.11
CA GLU A 82 -14.57 -3.33 11.53
C GLU A 82 -13.53 -3.44 10.40
N ASP A 83 -13.54 -4.56 9.67
CA ASP A 83 -12.62 -4.78 8.55
C ASP A 83 -12.96 -3.86 7.36
N GLN A 84 -14.25 -3.59 7.14
CA GLN A 84 -14.69 -2.67 6.09
C GLN A 84 -14.30 -1.23 6.44
N GLU A 85 -14.49 -0.80 7.69
CA GLU A 85 -14.01 0.50 8.17
C GLU A 85 -12.50 0.64 8.04
N LEU A 86 -11.75 -0.42 8.38
CA LEU A 86 -10.30 -0.45 8.21
C LEU A 86 -9.89 -0.29 6.74
N TRP A 87 -10.56 -0.99 5.82
CA TRP A 87 -10.32 -0.84 4.38
C TRP A 87 -10.64 0.58 3.92
N ASP A 88 -11.77 1.15 4.32
CA ASP A 88 -12.19 2.48 3.90
C ASP A 88 -11.18 3.55 4.34
N ILE A 89 -10.69 3.46 5.58
CA ILE A 89 -9.62 4.33 6.11
C ILE A 89 -8.32 4.13 5.31
N PHE A 90 -7.91 2.88 5.09
CA PHE A 90 -6.70 2.57 4.33
C PHE A 90 -6.78 3.14 2.90
N ALA A 91 -7.88 2.91 2.20
CA ALA A 91 -8.09 3.32 0.82
C ALA A 91 -8.17 4.85 0.69
N ALA A 92 -8.85 5.52 1.63
CA ALA A 92 -8.90 6.98 1.68
C ALA A 92 -7.50 7.58 1.88
N GLU A 93 -6.74 7.07 2.85
CA GLU A 93 -5.42 7.61 3.16
C GLU A 93 -4.39 7.30 2.06
N TYR A 94 -4.47 6.11 1.44
CA TYR A 94 -3.63 5.74 0.30
C TYR A 94 -3.84 6.72 -0.87
N ARG A 95 -5.10 7.02 -1.21
CA ARG A 95 -5.42 7.99 -2.27
C ARG A 95 -4.90 9.37 -1.94
N ARG A 96 -5.14 9.84 -0.71
CA ARG A 96 -4.71 11.17 -0.24
C ARG A 96 -3.19 11.33 -0.38
N ILE A 97 -2.41 10.38 0.12
CA ILE A 97 -0.94 10.42 0.02
C ILE A 97 -0.47 10.21 -1.41
N GLY A 98 -1.08 9.29 -2.15
CA GLY A 98 -0.71 9.04 -3.54
C GLY A 98 -0.85 10.30 -4.40
N GLU A 99 -1.96 11.01 -4.27
CA GLU A 99 -2.17 12.31 -4.93
C GLU A 99 -1.15 13.35 -4.49
N GLU A 100 -0.88 13.47 -3.19
CA GLU A 100 0.13 14.40 -2.66
C GLU A 100 1.51 14.13 -3.27
N VAL A 101 1.91 12.85 -3.35
CA VAL A 101 3.18 12.42 -3.91
C VAL A 101 3.30 12.74 -5.40
N VAL A 102 2.32 12.35 -6.21
CA VAL A 102 2.39 12.56 -7.68
C VAL A 102 2.28 14.04 -8.05
N ARG A 103 1.59 14.86 -7.24
CA ARG A 103 1.53 16.31 -7.43
C ARG A 103 2.82 17.01 -7.01
N ALA A 104 3.49 16.53 -5.96
CA ALA A 104 4.72 17.13 -5.46
C ALA A 104 5.95 16.85 -6.36
N ALA A 105 6.00 15.68 -7.00
CA ALA A 105 7.14 15.26 -7.80
C ALA A 105 6.74 14.30 -8.93
N PRO A 106 6.04 14.80 -9.99
CA PRO A 106 5.79 13.99 -11.18
C PRO A 106 7.11 13.68 -11.90
N GLY A 107 7.18 12.54 -12.58
CA GLY A 107 8.29 12.20 -13.46
C GLY A 107 8.33 13.07 -14.71
N ASP A 108 9.47 13.08 -15.40
CA ASP A 108 9.66 13.88 -16.61
C ASP A 108 8.64 13.49 -17.69
N GLY A 109 7.77 14.43 -18.06
CA GLY A 109 6.75 14.24 -19.09
C GLY A 109 5.50 13.48 -18.65
N GLU A 110 5.37 13.13 -17.36
CA GLU A 110 4.14 12.54 -16.82
C GLU A 110 3.07 13.62 -16.60
N ASP A 111 1.82 13.32 -16.96
CA ASP A 111 0.68 14.18 -16.65
C ASP A 111 0.16 13.91 -15.23
N VAL A 112 0.06 14.97 -14.42
CA VAL A 112 -0.31 14.86 -13.00
C VAL A 112 -1.74 14.35 -12.83
N GLU A 113 -2.67 14.71 -13.72
CA GLU A 113 -4.05 14.29 -13.60
C GLU A 113 -4.22 12.82 -14.00
N GLU A 114 -3.51 12.38 -15.03
CA GLU A 114 -3.41 10.95 -15.38
C GLU A 114 -2.79 10.15 -14.22
N LEU A 115 -1.73 10.66 -13.57
CA LEU A 115 -1.15 10.02 -12.39
C LEU A 115 -2.14 9.95 -11.22
N CYS A 116 -2.92 11.00 -10.96
CA CYS A 116 -3.99 10.97 -9.96
C CYS A 116 -5.04 9.90 -10.30
N GLN A 117 -5.43 9.76 -11.56
CA GLN A 117 -6.35 8.69 -11.99
C GLN A 117 -5.76 7.30 -11.73
N LEU A 118 -4.47 7.11 -11.99
CA LEU A 118 -3.78 5.84 -11.69
C LEU A 118 -3.68 5.55 -10.19
N VAL A 119 -3.49 6.57 -9.34
CA VAL A 119 -3.55 6.42 -7.87
C VAL A 119 -4.87 5.82 -7.43
N HIS A 120 -5.99 6.34 -7.95
CA HIS A 120 -7.32 5.79 -7.66
C HIS A 120 -7.50 4.41 -8.30
N GLY A 121 -7.03 4.25 -9.53
CA GLY A 121 -7.06 2.99 -10.28
C GLY A 121 -6.36 1.85 -9.56
N ALA A 122 -5.28 2.10 -8.80
CA ALA A 122 -4.64 1.06 -7.99
C ALA A 122 -5.56 0.48 -6.91
N ILE A 123 -6.34 1.33 -6.23
CA ILE A 123 -7.31 0.86 -5.23
C ILE A 123 -8.44 0.09 -5.90
N THR A 124 -9.01 0.62 -6.99
CA THR A 124 -10.04 -0.08 -7.76
C THR A 124 -9.55 -1.43 -8.27
N MET A 125 -8.32 -1.51 -8.80
CA MET A 125 -7.72 -2.75 -9.27
C MET A 125 -7.58 -3.76 -8.13
N ILE A 126 -7.19 -3.35 -6.93
CA ILE A 126 -7.13 -4.24 -5.75
C ILE A 126 -8.53 -4.79 -5.42
N GLU A 127 -9.55 -3.94 -5.40
CA GLU A 127 -10.95 -4.34 -5.12
C GLU A 127 -11.47 -5.35 -6.16
N GLU A 128 -11.31 -5.07 -7.44
CA GLU A 128 -11.78 -5.90 -8.56
C GLU A 128 -11.03 -7.23 -8.70
N THR A 129 -9.85 -7.33 -8.11
CA THR A 129 -8.99 -8.52 -8.16
C THR A 129 -9.06 -9.34 -6.87
N LYS A 130 -9.96 -8.99 -5.94
CA LYS A 130 -10.19 -9.77 -4.72
C LYS A 130 -10.44 -11.25 -5.03
N GLY A 131 -9.66 -12.10 -4.35
CA GLY A 131 -9.74 -13.56 -4.51
C GLY A 131 -8.99 -14.09 -5.73
N LYS A 132 -8.41 -13.24 -6.58
CA LYS A 132 -7.45 -13.62 -7.61
C LYS A 132 -6.05 -13.75 -7.00
N TRP A 133 -5.18 -14.50 -7.67
CA TRP A 133 -3.73 -14.57 -7.42
C TRP A 133 -3.22 -15.01 -6.03
N LYS A 134 -4.12 -15.39 -5.11
CA LYS A 134 -3.81 -16.00 -3.80
C LYS A 134 -3.18 -17.40 -3.89
N ASN A 135 -3.24 -18.03 -5.08
CA ASN A 135 -2.69 -19.35 -5.35
C ASN A 135 -1.51 -19.26 -6.32
N GLY A 136 -0.35 -18.85 -5.82
CA GLY A 136 0.94 -18.99 -6.50
C GLY A 136 1.98 -19.10 -5.41
N GLY A 137 2.68 -20.24 -5.37
CA GLY A 137 3.58 -20.58 -4.27
C GLY A 137 4.54 -19.44 -3.92
N TYR A 138 4.77 -19.31 -2.62
CA TYR A 138 5.89 -18.58 -2.02
C TYR A 138 7.12 -18.71 -2.92
N PHE A 139 7.69 -17.57 -3.33
CA PHE A 139 9.01 -17.58 -3.95
C PHE A 139 10.05 -18.03 -2.91
#